data_AF-A0A2T0R0V5-F1
#
_entry.id   AF-A0A2T0R0V5-F1
#
_cell.length_a   1.000
_cell.length_b   1.000
_cell.length_c   1.000
_cell.angle_alpha   90.00
_cell.angle_beta   90.00
_cell.angle_gamma   90.00
#
_symmetry.space_group_name_H-M   'P 1'
#
loop_
_entity.id
_entity.type
_entity.pdbx_description
1 polymer ?
#
loop_
_entity_poly.entity_id
_entity_poly.type
_entity_poly.pdbx_seq_one_letter_code
_entity_poly.pdbx_strand_id
1 'polypeptide(L)'
;MKWTTAVRTLEDVADRCAHVGRQPEGIIRLRVFQAWVFGPLLGPRTDDVDDVDGVRVALVTNAREEDCAFGTRPPAAGQWLAASSLETKPVRLFFRSGQAPVWNHVVERPVRFWTREDGVDPEVLARIRAGEGSGLRPAAPTATELAGRLDAELAVSLAALRRTAVEYDEKRWSPGSPTKRADALADASLGYLSVRDARDSLSA
;
A
#
# COMPACT_ATOMS: atom_id res chain seq x y z
N MET A 1 6.86 7.11 17.33
CA MET A 1 7.46 8.26 16.59
C MET A 1 6.72 9.56 16.90
N LYS A 2 7.42 10.70 17.03
CA LYS A 2 6.76 12.02 17.17
C LYS A 2 5.86 12.38 15.98
N TRP A 3 4.69 12.98 16.23
CA TRP A 3 3.74 13.41 15.18
C TRP A 3 4.40 14.21 14.05
N THR A 4 5.21 15.22 14.39
CA THR A 4 5.91 16.06 13.41
C THR A 4 6.84 15.26 12.51
N THR A 5 7.46 14.19 13.03
CA THR A 5 8.32 13.29 12.26
C THR A 5 7.49 12.40 11.34
N ALA A 6 6.30 11.97 11.79
CA ALA A 6 5.38 11.18 10.98
C ALA A 6 4.84 12.01 9.79
N VAL A 7 4.48 13.28 10.03
CA VAL A 7 4.06 14.17 8.93
C VAL A 7 5.19 14.48 7.95
N ARG A 8 6.41 14.74 8.45
CA ARG A 8 7.59 14.88 7.57
C ARG A 8 7.87 13.61 6.76
N THR A 9 7.64 12.43 7.34
CA THR A 9 7.75 11.16 6.59
C THR A 9 6.72 11.09 5.46
N LEU A 10 5.52 11.63 5.66
CA LEU A 10 4.49 11.69 4.61
C LEU A 10 4.88 12.65 3.47
N GLU A 11 5.44 13.81 3.82
CA GLU A 11 6.02 14.76 2.85
C GLU A 11 7.16 14.10 2.05
N ASP A 12 8.09 13.43 2.74
CA ASP A 12 9.16 12.65 2.11
C ASP A 12 8.58 11.64 1.10
N VAL A 13 7.50 10.93 1.44
CA VAL A 13 6.85 9.97 0.52
C VAL A 13 6.37 10.65 -0.76
N ALA A 14 5.73 11.82 -0.67
CA ALA A 14 5.31 12.57 -1.84
C ALA A 14 6.49 13.00 -2.71
N ASP A 15 7.55 13.53 -2.09
CA ASP A 15 8.77 13.92 -2.79
C ASP A 15 9.42 12.75 -3.51
N ARG A 16 9.43 11.56 -2.89
CA ARG A 16 9.95 10.32 -3.53
C ARG A 16 9.06 9.85 -4.66
N CYS A 17 7.74 9.94 -4.54
CA CYS A 17 6.83 9.64 -5.63
C CYS A 17 7.07 10.57 -6.83
N ALA A 18 7.20 11.88 -6.59
CA ALA A 18 7.52 12.87 -7.62
C ALA A 18 8.92 12.66 -8.23
N HIS A 19 9.92 12.30 -7.40
CA HIS A 19 11.27 12.01 -7.88
C HIS A 19 11.29 10.81 -8.82
N VAL A 20 10.70 9.68 -8.43
CA VAL A 20 10.65 8.47 -9.28
C VAL A 20 9.76 8.69 -10.50
N GLY A 21 8.69 9.48 -10.38
CA GLY A 21 7.80 9.82 -11.48
C GLY A 21 8.46 10.62 -12.62
N ARG A 22 9.58 11.30 -12.35
CA ARG A 22 10.40 12.00 -13.36
C ARG A 22 11.37 11.08 -14.11
N GLN A 23 11.56 9.85 -13.65
CA GLN A 23 12.45 8.90 -14.30
C GLN A 23 11.83 8.38 -15.61
N PRO A 24 12.61 8.18 -16.69
CA PRO A 24 12.10 7.64 -17.96
C PRO A 24 11.40 6.28 -17.82
N GLU A 25 10.38 6.03 -18.64
CA GLU A 25 9.58 4.78 -18.63
C GLU A 25 10.38 3.53 -18.96
N GLY A 26 11.44 3.68 -19.76
CA GLY A 26 12.36 2.58 -20.05
C GLY A 26 13.17 2.11 -18.83
N ILE A 27 13.31 2.94 -17.78
CA ILE A 27 14.14 2.64 -16.61
C ILE A 27 13.31 1.99 -15.50
N ILE A 28 12.15 2.57 -15.18
CA ILE A 28 11.25 2.06 -14.12
C ILE A 28 9.87 1.88 -14.72
N ARG A 29 9.43 0.64 -14.87
CA ARG A 29 8.13 0.33 -15.51
C ARG A 29 6.94 0.57 -14.59
N LEU A 30 7.11 0.34 -13.29
CA LEU A 30 6.05 0.61 -12.32
C LEU A 30 5.87 2.12 -12.18
N ARG A 31 4.62 2.56 -12.32
CA ARG A 31 4.22 3.96 -12.15
C ARG A 31 3.28 4.08 -10.99
N VAL A 32 3.65 4.92 -10.03
CA VAL A 32 2.78 5.37 -8.94
C VAL A 32 2.18 6.71 -9.39
N PHE A 33 0.86 6.83 -9.36
CA PHE A 33 0.17 8.06 -9.76
C PHE A 33 -0.67 8.68 -8.65
N GLN A 34 -0.90 7.97 -7.54
CA GLN A 34 -1.49 8.52 -6.32
C GLN A 34 -0.83 7.90 -5.08
N ALA A 35 -0.79 8.68 -4.00
CA ALA A 35 -0.44 8.21 -2.67
C ALA A 35 -1.53 8.61 -1.67
N TRP A 36 -1.87 7.66 -0.81
CA TRP A 36 -2.98 7.77 0.14
C TRP A 36 -2.50 7.40 1.54
N VAL A 37 -2.75 8.27 2.52
CA VAL A 37 -2.45 8.01 3.92
C VAL A 37 -3.65 7.36 4.60
N PHE A 38 -3.41 6.51 5.58
CA PHE A 38 -4.45 5.95 6.43
C PHE A 38 -3.91 5.65 7.83
N GLY A 39 -4.81 5.27 8.75
CA GLY A 39 -4.42 4.93 10.12
C GLY A 39 -4.18 6.14 11.04
N PRO A 40 -3.18 6.08 11.95
CA PRO A 40 -3.05 7.03 13.06
C PRO A 40 -2.95 8.51 12.67
N LEU A 41 -2.31 8.84 11.54
CA LEU A 41 -2.19 10.24 11.08
C LEU A 41 -3.52 10.87 10.66
N LEU A 42 -4.56 10.06 10.45
CA LEU A 42 -5.92 10.53 10.24
C LEU A 42 -6.76 10.50 11.53
N GLY A 43 -6.13 10.32 12.69
CA GLY A 43 -6.74 10.44 14.01
C GLY A 43 -6.47 11.81 14.64
N PRO A 44 -6.86 11.99 15.92
CA PRO A 44 -6.46 13.17 16.69
C PRO A 44 -4.93 13.19 16.85
N ARG A 45 -4.37 14.40 16.93
CA ARG A 45 -2.93 14.55 17.19
C ARG A 45 -2.58 14.02 18.58
N THR A 46 -1.57 13.16 18.60
CA THR A 46 -0.93 12.63 19.82
C THR A 46 0.54 13.06 19.85
N ASP A 47 1.18 13.03 21.01
CA ASP A 47 2.62 13.32 21.11
C ASP A 47 3.44 12.25 20.39
N ASP A 48 3.05 10.98 20.60
CA ASP A 48 3.60 9.83 19.92
C ASP A 48 2.56 9.16 19.03
N VAL A 49 2.94 8.95 17.78
CA VAL A 49 2.26 8.10 16.81
C VAL A 49 2.84 6.71 16.96
N ASP A 50 1.97 5.72 17.14
CA ASP A 50 2.34 4.31 17.08
C ASP A 50 3.03 4.05 15.73
N ASP A 51 4.32 3.72 15.83
CA ASP A 51 5.22 3.52 14.71
C ASP A 51 5.76 2.10 14.65
N VAL A 52 5.14 1.13 15.34
CA VAL A 52 5.48 -0.30 15.20
C VAL A 52 5.53 -0.71 13.72
N ASP A 53 4.69 -0.08 12.89
CA ASP A 53 4.67 -0.23 11.44
C ASP A 53 5.13 1.02 10.65
N GLY A 54 5.51 2.11 11.32
CA GLY A 54 5.73 3.40 10.67
C GLY A 54 4.47 4.02 10.04
N VAL A 55 4.66 5.07 9.24
CA VAL A 55 3.57 5.78 8.55
C VAL A 55 2.95 4.88 7.48
N ARG A 56 1.63 4.69 7.52
CA ARG A 56 0.92 3.80 6.60
C ARG A 56 0.47 4.53 5.35
N VAL A 57 0.96 4.08 4.19
CA VAL A 57 0.64 4.69 2.88
C VAL A 57 0.26 3.62 1.87
N ALA A 58 -0.85 3.84 1.17
CA ALA A 58 -1.21 3.08 -0.02
C ALA A 58 -0.76 3.84 -1.28
N LEU A 59 -0.02 3.15 -2.15
CA LEU A 59 0.48 3.65 -3.43
C LEU A 59 -0.35 3.05 -4.56
N VAL A 60 -1.03 3.90 -5.33
CA VAL A 60 -1.83 3.44 -6.48
C VAL A 60 -0.96 3.43 -7.72
N THR A 61 -0.97 2.29 -8.41
CA THR A 61 -0.04 1.99 -9.50
C THR A 61 -0.71 1.61 -10.81
N ASN A 62 0.05 1.67 -11.91
CA ASN A 62 -0.36 1.19 -13.23
C ASN A 62 -0.34 -0.34 -13.35
N ALA A 63 0.02 -1.08 -12.31
CA ALA A 63 -0.05 -2.53 -12.34
C ALA A 63 -1.52 -3.00 -12.38
N ARG A 64 -1.75 -4.11 -13.06
CA ARG A 64 -3.08 -4.72 -13.17
C ARG A 64 -3.53 -5.20 -11.81
N GLU A 65 -4.85 -5.31 -11.63
CA GLU A 65 -5.42 -5.80 -10.36
C GLU A 65 -4.85 -7.18 -9.99
N GLU A 66 -4.73 -8.09 -10.96
CA GLU A 66 -4.17 -9.44 -10.78
C GLU A 66 -2.72 -9.46 -10.25
N ASP A 67 -1.96 -8.40 -10.49
CA ASP A 67 -0.55 -8.25 -10.09
C ASP A 67 -0.38 -7.48 -8.76
N CYS A 68 -1.47 -6.96 -8.21
CA CYS A 68 -1.52 -6.10 -7.03
C CYS A 68 -2.31 -6.74 -5.89
N ALA A 69 -2.15 -8.05 -5.68
CA ALA A 69 -2.74 -8.74 -4.54
C ALA A 69 -2.31 -8.09 -3.21
N PHE A 70 -3.22 -8.04 -2.24
CA PHE A 70 -2.94 -7.41 -0.96
C PHE A 70 -1.70 -8.02 -0.29
N GLY A 71 -0.83 -7.17 0.26
CA GLY A 71 0.41 -7.60 0.90
C GLY A 71 1.54 -8.00 -0.05
N THR A 72 1.29 -8.07 -1.37
CA THR A 72 2.30 -8.42 -2.36
C THR A 72 2.93 -7.20 -3.03
N ARG A 73 4.04 -7.44 -3.73
CA ARG A 73 4.76 -6.43 -4.52
C ARG A 73 4.47 -6.67 -6.01
N PRO A 74 3.92 -5.67 -6.74
CA PRO A 74 3.70 -5.83 -8.17
C PRO A 74 5.01 -5.93 -8.96
N PRO A 75 4.98 -6.36 -10.23
CA PRO A 75 6.13 -6.35 -11.11
C PRO A 75 6.85 -4.99 -11.10
N ALA A 76 8.18 -5.03 -11.08
CA ALA A 76 9.06 -3.86 -10.98
C ALA A 76 8.95 -3.01 -9.69
N ALA A 77 8.16 -3.43 -8.68
CA ALA A 77 8.11 -2.73 -7.38
C ALA A 77 9.47 -2.63 -6.71
N GLY A 78 10.31 -3.67 -6.77
CA GLY A 78 11.67 -3.61 -6.20
C GLY A 78 12.56 -2.52 -6.83
N GLN A 79 12.45 -2.29 -8.14
CA GLN A 79 13.17 -1.21 -8.82
C GLN A 79 12.64 0.16 -8.40
N TRP A 80 11.31 0.28 -8.31
CA TRP A 80 10.66 1.51 -7.85
C TRP A 80 11.05 1.84 -6.40
N LEU A 81 11.03 0.84 -5.51
CA LEU A 81 11.39 0.97 -4.11
C LEU A 81 12.86 1.39 -3.94
N ALA A 82 13.78 0.74 -4.66
CA ALA A 82 15.18 1.12 -4.67
C ALA A 82 15.39 2.57 -5.13
N ALA A 83 14.74 2.99 -6.21
CA ALA A 83 14.82 4.37 -6.72
C ALA A 83 14.18 5.41 -5.78
N SER A 84 13.11 5.03 -5.09
CA SER A 84 12.44 5.91 -4.12
C SER A 84 13.21 6.03 -2.80
N SER A 85 14.02 5.02 -2.44
CA SER A 85 14.63 4.86 -1.12
C SER A 85 13.61 4.84 0.04
N LEU A 86 12.36 4.46 -0.21
CA LEU A 86 11.33 4.39 0.83
C LEU A 86 11.42 3.13 1.71
N GLU A 87 12.10 2.06 1.26
CA GLU A 87 12.30 0.86 2.10
C GLU A 87 13.18 1.12 3.34
N THR A 88 13.96 2.21 3.35
CA THR A 88 14.80 2.60 4.50
C THR A 88 14.13 3.63 5.40
N LYS A 89 12.90 4.03 5.08
CA LYS A 89 12.13 5.01 5.82
C LYS A 89 11.14 4.30 6.75
N PRO A 90 10.73 4.94 7.85
CA PRO A 90 9.71 4.40 8.75
C PRO A 90 8.32 4.57 8.15
N VAL A 91 8.09 3.92 7.01
CA VAL A 91 6.85 3.93 6.23
C VAL A 91 6.51 2.49 5.84
N ARG A 92 5.24 2.11 6.03
CA ARG A 92 4.71 0.85 5.53
C ARG A 92 3.86 1.11 4.30
N LEU A 93 4.33 0.56 3.19
CA LEU A 93 3.74 0.76 1.88
C LEU A 93 2.83 -0.40 1.50
N PHE A 94 1.67 -0.06 0.95
CA PHE A 94 0.74 -1.00 0.36
C PHE A 94 0.55 -0.64 -1.11
N PHE A 95 0.91 -1.55 -2.02
CA PHE A 95 0.66 -1.32 -3.43
C PHE A 95 -0.78 -1.67 -3.77
N ARG A 96 -1.43 -0.80 -4.55
CA ARG A 96 -2.81 -0.95 -5.01
C ARG A 96 -2.84 -0.75 -6.53
N SER A 97 -3.74 -1.46 -7.20
CA SER A 97 -4.00 -1.21 -8.62
C SER A 97 -4.87 0.03 -8.80
N GLY A 98 -4.62 0.77 -9.88
CA GLY A 98 -5.52 1.82 -10.36
C GLY A 98 -6.91 1.37 -10.80
N GLN A 99 -7.11 0.06 -10.97
CA GLN A 99 -8.34 -0.54 -11.49
C GLN A 99 -9.35 -0.89 -10.38
N ALA A 100 -8.96 -0.73 -9.11
CA ALA A 100 -9.75 -1.11 -7.96
C ALA A 100 -9.75 -0.02 -6.87
N PRO A 101 -10.75 0.01 -5.98
CA PRO A 101 -10.74 0.86 -4.80
C PRO A 101 -9.45 0.69 -3.97
N VAL A 102 -8.91 1.82 -3.52
CA VAL A 102 -7.70 1.85 -2.68
C VAL A 102 -7.94 1.20 -1.32
N TRP A 103 -9.15 1.35 -0.78
CA TRP A 103 -9.54 0.89 0.54
C TRP A 103 -9.82 -0.62 0.59
N ASN A 104 -9.60 -1.20 1.77
CA ASN A 104 -10.01 -2.55 2.17
C ASN A 104 -10.08 -2.64 3.70
N HIS A 105 -10.01 -3.83 4.29
CA HIS A 105 -10.02 -4.05 5.75
C HIS A 105 -8.81 -3.50 6.50
N VAL A 106 -7.68 -3.23 5.83
CA VAL A 106 -6.49 -2.61 6.45
C VAL A 106 -6.36 -1.15 6.08
N VAL A 107 -6.60 -0.83 4.80
CA VAL A 107 -6.56 0.53 4.26
C VAL A 107 -7.93 1.17 4.52
N GLU A 108 -8.22 1.46 5.77
CA GLU A 108 -9.52 2.00 6.18
C GLU A 108 -9.64 3.50 5.94
N ARG A 109 -10.67 3.89 5.19
CA ARG A 109 -11.05 5.30 4.94
C ARG A 109 -9.84 6.18 4.61
N PRO A 110 -9.02 5.80 3.60
CA PRO A 110 -7.77 6.49 3.29
C PRO A 110 -8.04 7.89 2.72
N VAL A 111 -7.05 8.77 2.84
CA VAL A 111 -7.09 10.13 2.28
C VAL A 111 -5.94 10.32 1.31
N ARG A 112 -6.26 10.74 0.08
CA ARG A 112 -5.28 11.06 -0.95
C ARG A 112 -4.56 12.34 -0.57
N PHE A 113 -3.23 12.33 -0.53
CA PHE A 113 -2.42 13.51 -0.20
C PHE A 113 -1.45 13.89 -1.32
N TRP A 114 -1.30 13.03 -2.33
CA TRP A 114 -0.43 13.29 -3.47
C TRP A 114 -0.97 12.64 -4.75
N THR A 115 -0.79 13.32 -5.88
CA THR A 115 -0.90 12.75 -7.22
C THR A 115 0.25 13.12 -8.12
N ARG A 116 0.41 12.37 -9.20
CA ARG A 116 1.38 12.68 -10.25
C ARG A 116 1.04 13.99 -10.98
N GLU A 117 -0.24 14.32 -11.14
CA GLU A 117 -0.70 15.47 -11.92
C GLU A 117 -0.60 16.76 -11.11
N ASP A 118 -1.18 16.77 -9.91
CA ASP A 118 -1.30 17.97 -9.07
C ASP A 118 -0.17 18.11 -8.03
N GLY A 119 0.61 17.04 -7.84
CA GLY A 119 1.58 16.97 -6.75
C GLY A 119 0.91 16.77 -5.39
N VAL A 120 1.49 17.37 -4.35
CA VAL A 120 0.99 17.30 -2.97
C VAL A 120 -0.26 18.15 -2.83
N ASP A 121 -1.26 17.64 -2.11
CA ASP A 121 -2.40 18.42 -1.64
C ASP A 121 -2.01 19.17 -0.35
N PRO A 122 -1.83 20.52 -0.41
CA PRO A 122 -1.36 21.28 0.72
C PRO A 122 -2.40 21.39 1.84
N GLU A 123 -3.70 21.34 1.52
CA GLU A 123 -4.78 21.40 2.49
C GLU A 123 -4.81 20.12 3.33
N VAL A 124 -4.71 18.96 2.67
CA VAL A 124 -4.65 17.67 3.34
C VAL A 124 -3.48 17.62 4.32
N LEU A 125 -2.28 18.01 3.90
CA LEU A 125 -1.12 18.03 4.79
C LEU A 125 -1.26 19.04 5.93
N ALA A 126 -1.82 20.23 5.68
CA ALA A 126 -2.04 21.22 6.72
C ALA A 126 -2.98 20.69 7.82
N ARG A 127 -4.09 20.07 7.43
CA ARG A 127 -5.05 19.48 8.38
C ARG A 127 -4.46 18.29 9.14
N ILE A 128 -3.65 17.45 8.49
CA ILE A 128 -2.91 16.39 9.20
C ILE A 128 -1.89 17.00 10.19
N ARG A 129 -1.14 18.04 9.82
CA ARG A 129 -0.22 18.72 10.76
C ARG A 129 -0.96 19.28 11.98
N ALA A 130 -2.18 19.80 11.78
CA ALA A 130 -3.04 20.31 12.84
C ALA A 130 -3.68 19.22 13.71
N GLY A 131 -3.65 17.94 13.30
CA GLY A 131 -4.35 16.86 14.01
C GLY A 131 -5.83 16.73 13.65
N GLU A 132 -6.24 17.34 12.53
CA GLU A 132 -7.63 17.42 12.06
C GLU A 132 -7.92 16.42 10.93
N GLY A 133 -7.03 15.43 10.74
CA GLY A 133 -7.14 14.44 9.67
C GLY A 133 -8.38 13.55 9.75
N SER A 134 -9.02 13.45 10.92
CA SER A 134 -10.26 12.70 11.10
C SER A 134 -11.40 13.24 10.24
N GLY A 135 -11.46 14.57 10.07
CA GLY A 135 -12.46 15.24 9.24
C GLY A 135 -12.20 15.17 7.73
N LEU A 136 -11.08 14.58 7.30
CA LEU A 136 -10.79 14.30 5.89
C LEU A 136 -11.26 12.90 5.48
N ARG A 137 -11.50 12.00 6.44
CA ARG A 137 -11.82 10.60 6.16
C ARG A 137 -13.16 10.52 5.41
N PRO A 138 -13.24 9.79 4.27
CA PRO A 138 -14.51 9.53 3.59
C PRO A 138 -15.48 8.77 4.51
N ALA A 139 -16.75 8.65 4.13
CA ALA A 139 -17.70 7.82 4.86
C ALA A 139 -17.18 6.38 5.02
N ALA A 140 -17.51 5.74 6.14
CA ALA A 140 -17.19 4.33 6.31
C ALA A 140 -18.02 3.49 5.31
N PRO A 141 -17.42 2.45 4.68
CA PRO A 141 -18.20 1.54 3.86
C PRO A 141 -19.22 0.80 4.73
N THR A 142 -20.36 0.48 4.15
CA THR A 142 -21.33 -0.44 4.76
C THR A 142 -20.73 -1.84 4.87
N ALA A 143 -21.29 -2.68 5.75
CA ALA A 143 -20.87 -4.06 5.89
C ALA A 143 -20.97 -4.85 4.56
N THR A 144 -22.01 -4.56 3.76
CA THR A 144 -22.22 -5.18 2.45
C THR A 144 -21.16 -4.76 1.43
N GLU A 145 -20.81 -3.46 1.38
CA GLU A 145 -19.73 -2.98 0.52
C GLU A 145 -18.38 -3.56 0.93
N LEU A 146 -18.11 -3.65 2.23
CA LEU A 146 -16.88 -4.25 2.75
C LEU A 146 -16.80 -5.74 2.43
N ALA A 147 -17.88 -6.50 2.61
CA ALA A 147 -17.93 -7.92 2.25
C ALA A 147 -17.67 -8.12 0.75
N GLY A 148 -18.33 -7.34 -0.11
CA GLY A 148 -18.11 -7.39 -1.56
C GLY A 148 -16.68 -7.02 -1.95
N ARG A 149 -16.05 -6.05 -1.26
CA ARG A 149 -14.64 -5.72 -1.49
C ARG A 149 -13.72 -6.86 -1.08
N LEU A 150 -13.97 -7.50 0.06
CA LEU A 150 -13.16 -8.63 0.53
C LEU A 150 -13.29 -9.86 -0.37
N ASP A 151 -14.48 -10.13 -0.92
CA ASP A 151 -14.67 -11.21 -1.89
C ASP A 151 -13.84 -10.98 -3.17
N ALA A 152 -13.80 -9.73 -3.66
CA ALA A 152 -12.95 -9.36 -4.80
C ALA A 152 -11.44 -9.47 -4.47
N GLU A 153 -11.00 -8.97 -3.31
CA GLU A 153 -9.61 -9.10 -2.85
C GLU A 153 -9.18 -10.56 -2.67
N LEU A 154 -10.09 -11.42 -2.20
CA LEU A 154 -9.80 -12.82 -1.94
C LEU A 154 -9.57 -13.58 -3.25
N ALA A 155 -10.35 -13.28 -4.28
CA ALA A 155 -10.14 -13.84 -5.62
C ALA A 155 -8.76 -13.48 -6.19
N VAL A 156 -8.36 -12.20 -6.09
CA VAL A 156 -7.06 -11.70 -6.54
C VAL A 156 -5.92 -12.30 -5.72
N SER A 157 -6.06 -12.33 -4.40
CA SER A 157 -5.06 -12.89 -3.47
C SER A 157 -4.87 -14.39 -3.68
N LEU A 158 -5.95 -15.15 -3.89
CA LEU A 158 -5.87 -16.58 -4.18
C LEU A 158 -5.18 -16.84 -5.53
N ALA A 159 -5.47 -16.03 -6.55
CA ALA A 159 -4.79 -16.14 -7.83
C ALA A 159 -3.28 -15.87 -7.69
N ALA A 160 -2.89 -14.83 -6.94
CA ALA A 160 -1.49 -14.53 -6.67
C ALA A 160 -0.78 -15.65 -5.90
N LEU A 161 -1.40 -16.17 -4.83
CA LEU A 161 -0.87 -17.28 -4.05
C LEU A 161 -0.65 -18.54 -4.89
N ARG A 162 -1.60 -18.87 -5.78
CA ARG A 162 -1.46 -20.01 -6.70
C ARG A 162 -0.28 -19.80 -7.66
N ARG A 163 -0.16 -18.62 -8.27
CA ARG A 163 0.94 -18.31 -9.20
C ARG A 163 2.29 -18.38 -8.50
N THR A 164 2.44 -17.78 -7.32
CA THR A 164 3.71 -17.79 -6.58
C THR A 164 4.06 -19.18 -6.05
N ALA A 165 3.08 -19.99 -5.68
CA ALA A 165 3.30 -21.39 -5.29
C ALA A 165 3.85 -22.23 -6.45
N VAL A 166 3.26 -22.10 -7.65
CA VAL A 166 3.76 -22.76 -8.86
C VAL A 166 5.17 -22.29 -9.20
N GLU A 167 5.40 -20.98 -9.23
CA GLU A 167 6.73 -20.43 -9.53
C GLU A 167 7.79 -20.90 -8.52
N TYR A 168 7.42 -20.94 -7.24
CA TYR A 168 8.30 -21.41 -6.19
C TYR A 168 8.67 -22.88 -6.40
N ASP A 169 7.70 -23.76 -6.67
CA ASP A 169 7.93 -25.19 -6.89
C ASP A 169 8.83 -25.43 -8.10
N GLU A 170 8.50 -24.81 -9.24
CA GLU A 170 9.25 -24.96 -10.49
C GLU A 170 10.68 -24.42 -10.41
N LYS A 171 10.87 -23.30 -9.69
CA LYS A 171 12.15 -22.56 -9.69
C LYS A 171 12.92 -22.67 -8.38
N ARG A 172 12.48 -23.49 -7.41
CA ARG A 172 13.11 -23.58 -6.08
C ARG A 172 14.63 -23.77 -6.17
N TRP A 173 15.04 -24.65 -7.07
CA TRP A 173 16.44 -25.07 -7.28
C TRP A 173 17.12 -24.38 -8.45
N SER A 174 16.41 -23.53 -9.21
CA SER A 174 16.99 -22.80 -10.32
C SER A 174 17.99 -21.74 -9.83
N PRO A 175 18.97 -21.34 -10.66
CA PRO A 175 19.84 -20.21 -10.34
C PRO A 175 19.05 -18.93 -9.95
N GLY A 176 19.66 -18.07 -9.14
CA GLY A 176 19.03 -16.87 -8.59
C GLY A 176 18.92 -16.93 -7.06
N SER A 177 18.03 -16.12 -6.48
CA SER A 177 17.83 -16.05 -5.03
C SER A 177 16.65 -16.91 -4.60
N PRO A 178 16.85 -18.04 -3.90
CA PRO A 178 15.78 -18.83 -3.31
C PRO A 178 14.99 -18.03 -2.27
N THR A 179 15.65 -17.17 -1.50
CA THR A 179 15.03 -16.28 -0.51
C THR A 179 14.00 -15.36 -1.16
N LYS A 180 14.33 -14.68 -2.26
CA LYS A 180 13.35 -13.82 -2.96
C LYS A 180 12.10 -14.58 -3.42
N ARG A 181 12.26 -15.84 -3.83
CA ARG A 181 11.12 -16.69 -4.23
C ARG A 181 10.30 -17.13 -3.01
N ALA A 182 10.96 -17.49 -1.92
CA ALA A 182 10.30 -17.83 -0.66
C ALA A 182 9.54 -16.62 -0.08
N ASP A 183 10.16 -15.43 -0.09
CA ASP A 183 9.56 -14.18 0.39
C ASP A 183 8.31 -13.84 -0.43
N ALA A 184 8.36 -13.96 -1.76
CA ALA A 184 7.20 -13.71 -2.61
C ALA A 184 6.02 -14.68 -2.31
N LEU A 185 6.31 -15.95 -2.02
CA LEU A 185 5.29 -16.91 -1.58
C LEU A 185 4.76 -16.58 -0.19
N ALA A 186 5.63 -16.18 0.74
CA ALA A 186 5.25 -15.79 2.09
C ALA A 186 4.35 -14.54 2.08
N ASP A 187 4.73 -13.50 1.33
CA ASP A 187 3.95 -12.27 1.16
C ASP A 187 2.55 -12.58 0.60
N ALA A 188 2.47 -13.40 -0.45
CA ALA A 188 1.18 -13.82 -1.03
C ALA A 188 0.32 -14.62 -0.05
N SER A 189 0.95 -15.48 0.76
CA SER A 189 0.27 -16.28 1.78
C SER A 189 -0.29 -15.40 2.90
N LEU A 190 0.52 -14.49 3.46
CA LEU A 190 0.13 -13.56 4.50
C LEU A 190 -0.97 -12.60 4.03
N GLY A 191 -0.85 -12.12 2.78
CA GLY A 191 -1.87 -11.30 2.13
C GLY A 191 -3.22 -12.01 2.02
N TYR A 192 -3.21 -13.25 1.50
CA TYR A 192 -4.41 -14.07 1.38
C TYR A 192 -5.05 -14.37 2.74
N LEU A 193 -4.26 -14.78 3.74
CA LEU A 193 -4.76 -15.06 5.09
C LEU A 193 -5.37 -13.82 5.73
N SER A 194 -4.72 -12.66 5.61
CA SER A 194 -5.25 -11.40 6.14
C SER A 194 -6.63 -11.04 5.55
N VAL A 195 -6.81 -11.19 4.24
CA VAL A 195 -8.11 -10.94 3.59
C VAL A 195 -9.15 -11.96 4.03
N ARG A 196 -8.76 -13.24 4.12
CA ARG A 196 -9.64 -14.32 4.55
C ARG A 196 -10.13 -14.14 5.98
N ASP A 197 -9.23 -13.88 6.91
CA ASP A 197 -9.56 -13.68 8.33
C ASP A 197 -10.53 -12.50 8.51
N ALA A 198 -10.31 -11.42 7.76
CA ALA A 198 -11.23 -10.28 7.75
C ALA A 198 -12.61 -10.65 7.19
N ARG A 199 -12.67 -11.49 6.14
CA ARG A 199 -13.94 -11.93 5.54
C ARG A 199 -14.73 -12.85 6.45
N ASP A 200 -14.04 -13.76 7.13
CA ASP A 200 -14.61 -14.70 8.10
C ASP A 200 -15.17 -13.92 9.31
N SER A 201 -14.45 -12.89 9.76
CA SER A 201 -14.88 -12.02 10.87
C SER A 201 -16.15 -11.22 10.59
N LEU A 202 -16.52 -10.98 9.33
CA LEU A 202 -17.80 -10.34 8.98
C LEU A 202 -18.99 -11.29 8.98
N SER A 203 -18.73 -12.60 9.01
CA SER A 203 -19.76 -13.64 8.96
C SER A 203 -20.07 -14.23 10.34
N ALA A 204 -19.29 -13.85 11.36
CA ALA A 204 -19.44 -14.24 12.76
C ALA A 204 -20.32 -13.23 13.52
#